data_AF-A0A132A653-F1
#
_entry.id   AF-A0A132A653-F1
#
_cell.length_a   1.000
_cell.length_b   1.000
_cell.length_c   1.000
_cell.angle_alpha   90.00
_cell.angle_beta   90.00
_cell.angle_gamma   90.00
#
_symmetry.space_group_name_H-M   'P 1'
#
loop_
_entity.id
_entity.type
_entity.pdbx_description
1 polymer ?
#
loop_
_entity_poly.entity_id
_entity_poly.type
_entity_poly.pdbx_seq_one_letter_code
_entity_poly.pdbx_strand_id
1 'polypeptide(L)'
;MSSDAHDHTKIWIFERVLSASLLAVIPASLMIPSPVLDNLLALSLVVHVHWGLEAIVVDYIRPSLVGPVLPKISLGALYIVSIVALAGLFYLNYSDVGLSTAIKMFIKKQ
;
A
#
# COMPACT_ATOMS: atom_id res chain seq x y z
N MET A 1 -32.29 -5.07 18.97
CA MET A 1 -32.12 -4.23 17.76
C MET A 1 -30.72 -4.48 17.23
N SER A 2 -30.61 -5.30 16.19
CA SER A 2 -29.36 -5.59 15.48
C SER A 2 -28.90 -4.31 14.79
N SER A 3 -27.91 -3.63 15.37
CA SER A 3 -27.21 -2.56 14.68
C SER A 3 -26.57 -3.13 13.42
N ASP A 4 -26.79 -2.49 12.27
CA ASP A 4 -26.15 -2.80 10.99
C ASP A 4 -24.64 -3.00 11.18
N ALA A 5 -24.21 -4.25 11.31
CA ALA A 5 -22.81 -4.61 11.38
C ALA A 5 -22.26 -4.43 9.96
N HIS A 6 -21.41 -3.42 9.77
CA HIS A 6 -20.67 -3.25 8.52
C HIS A 6 -20.04 -4.60 8.14
N ASP A 7 -20.39 -5.14 6.96
CA ASP A 7 -19.91 -6.44 6.50
C ASP A 7 -18.41 -6.36 6.15
N HIS A 8 -17.57 -6.63 7.14
CA HIS A 8 -16.11 -6.63 7.02
C HIS A 8 -15.57 -7.80 6.18
N THR A 9 -16.42 -8.76 5.83
CA THR A 9 -16.03 -9.92 5.03
C THR A 9 -15.54 -9.50 3.64
N LYS A 10 -16.22 -8.54 3.02
CA LYS A 10 -15.89 -8.10 1.65
C LYS A 10 -14.54 -7.41 1.59
N ILE A 11 -14.26 -6.49 2.52
CA ILE A 11 -12.96 -5.81 2.56
C ILE A 11 -11.83 -6.80 2.84
N TRP A 12 -12.04 -7.75 3.75
CA TRP A 12 -11.08 -8.81 4.02
C TRP A 12 -10.77 -9.66 2.77
N ILE A 13 -11.80 -10.02 1.98
CA ILE A 13 -11.60 -10.73 0.70
C ILE A 13 -10.76 -9.87 -0.25
N PHE A 14 -11.05 -8.57 -0.39
CA PHE A 14 -10.28 -7.67 -1.25
C PHE A 14 -8.80 -7.58 -0.83
N GLU A 15 -8.52 -7.51 0.47
CA GLU A 15 -7.14 -7.53 0.97
C GLU A 15 -6.42 -8.83 0.58
N ARG A 16 -7.08 -9.99 0.71
CA ARG A 16 -6.49 -11.28 0.34
C ARG A 16 -6.25 -11.39 -1.16
N VAL A 17 -7.22 -10.95 -1.98
CA VAL A 17 -7.09 -10.96 -3.44
C VAL A 17 -5.96 -10.03 -3.88
N LEU A 18 -5.88 -8.82 -3.32
CA LEU A 18 -4.79 -7.89 -3.63
C LEU A 18 -3.42 -8.48 -3.26
N SER A 19 -3.32 -9.06 -2.06
CA SER A 19 -2.08 -9.70 -1.58
C SER A 19 -1.65 -10.87 -2.45
N ALA A 20 -2.60 -11.72 -2.88
CA ALA A 20 -2.31 -12.82 -3.80
C ALA A 20 -1.92 -12.31 -5.19
N SER A 21 -2.55 -11.24 -5.68
CA SER A 21 -2.23 -10.63 -6.98
C SER A 21 -0.81 -10.05 -7.02
N LEU A 22 -0.32 -9.49 -5.90
CA LEU A 22 1.03 -8.93 -5.79
C LEU A 22 2.12 -9.97 -6.06
N LEU A 23 1.89 -11.25 -5.73
CA LEU A 23 2.83 -12.34 -6.04
C LEU A 23 3.08 -12.48 -7.54
N ALA A 24 2.10 -12.13 -8.38
CA ALA A 24 2.25 -12.12 -9.84
C ALA A 24 2.72 -10.75 -10.35
N VAL A 25 2.21 -9.65 -9.81
CA VAL A 25 2.51 -8.28 -10.29
C VAL A 25 4.00 -7.94 -10.11
N ILE A 26 4.61 -8.30 -8.97
CA ILE A 26 6.02 -8.01 -8.68
C ILE A 26 6.96 -8.64 -9.72
N PRO A 27 6.96 -9.98 -9.94
CA PRO A 27 7.84 -10.57 -10.95
C PRO A 27 7.48 -10.10 -12.37
N ALA A 28 6.19 -9.90 -12.68
CA ALA A 28 5.77 -9.44 -14.00
C ALA A 28 6.35 -8.06 -14.34
N SER A 29 6.29 -7.09 -13.43
CA SER A 29 6.84 -5.74 -13.67
C SER A 29 8.36 -5.75 -13.80
N LEU A 30 9.04 -6.61 -13.03
CA LEU A 30 10.49 -6.76 -13.10
C LEU A 30 10.95 -7.50 -14.37
N MET A 31 10.15 -8.40 -14.94
CA MET A 31 10.51 -9.08 -16.18
C MET A 31 10.17 -8.26 -17.44
N ILE A 32 9.01 -7.59 -17.44
CA ILE A 32 8.48 -6.87 -18.60
C ILE A 32 8.48 -5.37 -18.31
N PRO A 33 9.39 -4.58 -18.92
CA PRO A 33 9.40 -3.13 -18.77
C PRO A 33 8.14 -2.55 -19.42
N SER A 34 7.16 -2.14 -18.62
CA SER A 34 5.90 -1.58 -19.09
C SER A 34 5.38 -0.54 -18.11
N PRO A 35 5.06 0.69 -18.56
CA PRO A 35 4.46 1.72 -17.70
C PRO A 35 3.16 1.27 -17.03
N VAL A 36 2.40 0.38 -17.68
CA VAL A 36 1.17 -0.18 -17.11
C VAL A 36 1.50 -1.09 -15.93
N LEU A 37 2.50 -1.95 -16.06
CA LEU A 37 2.93 -2.85 -14.98
C LEU A 37 3.58 -2.07 -13.83
N ASP A 38 4.31 -0.99 -14.13
CA ASP A 38 4.88 -0.11 -13.11
C ASP A 38 3.80 0.63 -12.31
N ASN A 39 2.74 1.11 -12.97
CA ASN A 39 1.61 1.74 -12.28
C ASN A 39 0.77 0.73 -11.49
N LEU A 40 0.57 -0.48 -12.04
CA LEU A 40 -0.08 -1.57 -11.30
C LEU A 40 0.73 -1.96 -10.07
N LEU A 41 2.05 -2.08 -10.19
CA LEU A 41 2.93 -2.38 -9.06
C LEU A 41 2.87 -1.25 -8.02
N ALA A 42 3.00 0.01 -8.42
CA ALA A 42 2.94 1.15 -7.51
C ALA A 42 1.61 1.19 -6.73
N LEU A 43 0.47 1.07 -7.43
CA LEU A 43 -0.84 1.10 -6.80
C LEU A 43 -1.06 -0.09 -5.87
N SER A 44 -0.85 -1.31 -6.36
CA SER A 44 -1.11 -2.52 -5.58
C SER A 44 -0.21 -2.61 -4.35
N LEU A 45 1.07 -2.24 -4.48
CA LEU A 45 2.01 -2.23 -3.38
C LEU A 45 1.60 -1.22 -2.29
N VAL A 46 1.28 0.01 -2.67
CA VAL A 46 0.90 1.04 -1.68
C VAL A 46 -0.39 0.68 -0.97
N VAL A 47 -1.41 0.17 -1.68
CA VAL A 47 -2.67 -0.24 -1.05
C VAL A 47 -2.45 -1.42 -0.09
N HIS A 48 -1.66 -2.41 -0.48
CA HIS A 48 -1.33 -3.55 0.40
C HIS A 48 -0.60 -3.09 1.67
N VAL A 49 0.39 -2.21 1.52
CA VAL A 49 1.13 -1.64 2.67
C VAL A 49 0.23 -0.77 3.54
N HIS A 50 -0.68 0.03 2.95
CA HIS A 50 -1.61 0.87 3.69
C HIS A 50 -2.51 0.05 4.62
N TRP A 51 -3.18 -0.99 4.11
CA TRP A 51 -4.04 -1.85 4.93
C TRP A 51 -3.25 -2.64 5.97
N GLY A 52 -2.04 -3.12 5.62
CA GLY A 52 -1.17 -3.78 6.58
C GLY A 52 -0.73 -2.87 7.74
N LEU A 53 -0.37 -1.62 7.45
CA LEU A 53 -0.02 -0.63 8.46
C LEU A 53 -1.22 -0.15 9.26
N GLU A 54 -2.41 -0.05 8.65
CA GLU A 54 -3.65 0.27 9.36
C GLU A 54 -3.95 -0.77 10.44
N ALA A 55 -3.83 -2.05 10.11
CA ALA A 55 -3.96 -3.14 11.08
C ALA A 55 -2.96 -3.01 12.23
N ILE A 56 -1.69 -2.70 11.94
CA ILE A 56 -0.65 -2.46 12.96
C ILE A 56 -1.02 -1.27 13.85
N VAL A 57 -1.48 -0.15 13.29
CA VAL A 57 -1.87 1.03 14.08
C VAL A 57 -3.04 0.69 15.01
N VAL A 58 -4.07 0.02 14.51
CA VAL A 58 -5.25 -0.38 15.31
C VAL A 58 -4.86 -1.38 16.41
N ASP A 59 -3.96 -2.31 16.13
CA ASP A 59 -3.56 -3.34 17.09
C ASP A 59 -2.68 -2.81 18.23
N TYR A 60 -1.78 -1.86 17.96
CA TYR A 60 -0.78 -1.42 18.93
C TYR A 60 -1.03 -0.02 19.50
N ILE A 61 -1.64 0.89 18.75
CA ILE A 61 -1.91 2.27 19.18
C ILE A 61 -3.34 2.33 19.75
N ARG A 62 -3.54 1.63 20.86
CA ARG A 62 -4.86 1.49 21.49
C ARG A 62 -5.21 2.71 22.35
N PRO A 63 -6.45 3.24 22.29
CA PRO A 63 -6.88 4.35 23.14
C PRO A 63 -6.65 4.13 24.64
N SER A 64 -6.73 2.87 25.09
CA SER A 64 -6.49 2.49 26.49
C SER A 64 -5.03 2.63 26.93
N LEU A 65 -4.08 2.63 26.00
CA LEU A 65 -2.64 2.72 26.29
C LEU A 65 -2.09 4.14 26.10
N VAL A 66 -2.58 4.83 25.06
CA VAL A 66 -1.99 6.10 24.60
C VAL A 66 -2.96 7.29 24.62
N GLY A 67 -4.17 7.08 25.13
CA GLY A 67 -5.24 8.07 25.14
C GLY A 67 -6.00 8.16 23.81
N PRO A 68 -7.13 8.90 23.77
CA PRO A 68 -8.08 8.87 22.64
C PRO A 68 -7.63 9.68 21.41
N VAL A 69 -6.60 10.52 21.54
CA VAL A 69 -6.16 11.45 20.48
C VAL A 69 -5.11 10.81 19.56
N LEU A 70 -4.11 10.14 20.14
CA LEU A 70 -2.99 9.59 19.38
C LEU A 70 -3.40 8.61 18.27
N PRO A 71 -4.34 7.65 18.49
CA PRO A 71 -4.76 6.73 17.43
C PRO A 71 -5.31 7.45 16.19
N LYS A 72 -6.04 8.55 16.38
CA LYS A 72 -6.59 9.36 15.29
C LYS A 72 -5.50 10.07 14.50
N ILE A 73 -4.50 10.62 15.20
CA ILE A 73 -3.34 11.26 14.56
C ILE A 73 -2.53 10.22 13.79
N SER A 74 -2.29 9.04 14.36
CA SER A 74 -1.54 7.96 13.70
C SER A 74 -2.21 7.48 12.42
N LEU A 75 -3.54 7.29 12.42
CA LEU A 75 -4.28 6.96 11.20
C LEU A 75 -4.24 8.10 10.17
N GLY A 76 -4.42 9.35 10.60
CA GLY A 76 -4.30 10.52 9.72
C GLY A 76 -2.91 10.62 9.07
N ALA A 77 -1.84 10.38 9.84
CA ALA A 77 -0.48 10.34 9.35
C ALA A 77 -0.27 9.20 8.35
N LEU A 78 -0.83 8.01 8.62
CA LEU A 78 -0.79 6.88 7.70
C LEU A 78 -1.42 7.21 6.34
N TYR A 79 -2.58 7.87 6.31
CA TYR A 79 -3.19 8.34 5.06
C TYR A 79 -2.27 9.30 4.30
N ILE A 80 -1.71 10.30 4.99
CA ILE A 80 -0.79 11.27 4.36
C ILE A 80 0.42 10.56 3.75
N VAL A 81 1.07 9.67 4.50
CA VAL A 81 2.23 8.91 4.02
C VAL A 81 1.86 8.07 2.81
N SER A 82 0.70 7.42 2.83
CA SER A 82 0.25 6.56 1.72
C SER A 82 -0.05 7.37 0.45
N ILE A 83 -0.69 8.53 0.59
CA ILE A 83 -0.97 9.44 -0.53
C ILE A 83 0.33 9.98 -1.12
N VAL A 84 1.25 10.46 -0.27
CA VAL A 84 2.56 10.98 -0.70
C VAL A 84 3.37 9.89 -1.39
N ALA A 85 3.40 8.67 -0.83
CA ALA A 85 4.07 7.54 -1.44
C ALA A 85 3.47 7.21 -2.82
N LEU A 86 2.15 7.07 -2.93
CA LEU A 86 1.50 6.75 -4.21
C LEU A 86 1.77 7.85 -5.25
N ALA A 87 1.62 9.11 -4.88
CA ALA A 87 1.89 10.25 -5.75
C ALA A 87 3.35 10.28 -6.21
N GLY A 88 4.29 10.01 -5.31
CA GLY A 88 5.72 9.94 -5.62
C GLY A 88 6.06 8.80 -6.58
N LEU A 89 5.49 7.61 -6.38
CA LEU A 89 5.71 6.46 -7.28
C LEU A 89 5.08 6.69 -8.65
N PHE A 90 3.89 7.29 -8.72
CA PHE A 90 3.30 7.68 -9.99
C PHE A 90 4.12 8.77 -10.68
N TYR A 91 4.59 9.79 -9.96
CA TYR A 91 5.48 10.79 -10.54
C TYR A 91 6.74 10.14 -11.13
N LEU A 92 7.37 9.20 -10.43
CA LEU A 92 8.51 8.44 -10.93
C LEU A 92 8.17 7.63 -12.19
N ASN A 93 6.97 7.04 -12.26
CA ASN A 93 6.51 6.29 -13.43
C ASN A 93 6.18 7.17 -14.65
N TYR A 94 5.71 8.40 -14.44
CA TYR A 94 5.30 9.30 -15.52
C TYR A 94 6.42 10.24 -15.98
N SER A 95 7.31 10.64 -15.08
CA SER A 95 8.29 11.71 -15.32
C SER A 95 9.75 11.26 -15.24
N ASP A 96 10.00 10.00 -14.85
CA ASP A 96 11.35 9.43 -14.73
C ASP A 96 11.42 8.04 -15.41
N VAL A 97 12.45 7.24 -15.10
CA VAL A 97 12.75 5.94 -15.71
C VAL A 97 11.73 4.83 -15.43
N GLY A 98 10.80 5.04 -14.49
CA GLY A 98 9.84 4.01 -14.06
C GLY A 98 10.36 3.11 -12.93
N LEU A 99 9.44 2.63 -12.10
CA LEU A 99 9.74 1.94 -10.85
C LEU A 99 10.55 0.66 -11.03
N SER A 100 10.12 -0.23 -11.94
CA SER A 100 10.84 -1.50 -12.16
C SER A 100 12.23 -1.27 -12.74
N THR A 101 12.40 -0.26 -13.60
CA THR A 101 13.71 0.11 -14.15
C THR A 101 14.61 0.71 -13.06
N ALA A 102 14.08 1.60 -12.22
CA ALA A 102 14.80 2.18 -11.10
C ALA A 102 15.34 1.10 -10.14
N ILE A 103 14.51 0.09 -9.83
CA ILE A 103 14.94 -1.07 -9.01
C ILE A 103 16.08 -1.83 -9.68
N LYS A 104 15.98 -2.12 -10.99
CA LYS A 104 17.06 -2.80 -11.73
C LYS A 104 18.36 -2.00 -11.74
N MET A 105 18.27 -0.68 -11.91
CA MET A 105 19.43 0.21 -11.86
C MET A 105 20.07 0.20 -10.48
N PHE A 106 19.27 0.21 -9.41
CA PHE A 106 19.76 0.13 -8.04
C PHE A 106 20.51 -1.17 -7.77
N ILE A 107 19.95 -2.32 -8.16
CA ILE A 107 20.56 -3.64 -7.96
C ILE A 107 21.87 -3.78 -8.75
N LYS A 108 21.90 -3.32 -10.01
CA LYS A 108 23.11 -3.41 -10.87
C LYS A 108 24.24 -2.47 -10.45
N LYS A 109 23.97 -1.50 -9.58
CA LYS A 109 24.96 -0.53 -9.09
C LYS A 109 25.74 -1.03 -7.86
N GLN A 110 25.39 -2.21 -7.33
CA GLN A 110 26.17 -2.95 -6.33
C GLN A 110 27.05 -4.00 -7.01
#